data_AF-A0A6I6FDR7-F1
#
_entry.id   AF-A0A6I6FDR7-F1
#
_cell.length_a   1.000
_cell.length_b   1.000
_cell.length_c   1.000
_cell.angle_alpha   90.00
_cell.angle_beta   90.00
_cell.angle_gamma   90.00
#
_symmetry.space_group_name_H-M   'P 1'
#
loop_
_entity.id
_entity.type
_entity.pdbx_description
1 polymer ?
#
loop_
_entity_poly.entity_id
_entity_poly.type
_entity_poly.pdbx_seq_one_letter_code
_entity_poly.pdbx_strand_id
1 'polypeptide(L)' 'MTTTLTSRERAAAQAYIRLMETARAVLTDPALAPMAVVHLSSPMAEADEALRRAGLSGNEARLLRLVSALRSPDGTVRP' A
#
# COMPACT_ATOMS: atom_id res chain seq x y z
N MET A 1 -5.69 -11.77 19.06
CA MET A 1 -4.30 -11.34 19.30
C MET A 1 -4.03 -10.15 18.39
N THR A 2 -3.91 -8.94 18.96
CA THR A 2 -3.55 -7.74 18.19
C THR A 2 -2.06 -7.78 17.89
N THR A 3 -1.70 -8.09 16.64
CA THR A 3 -0.31 -8.01 16.18
C THR A 3 0.11 -6.55 16.14
N THR A 4 0.95 -6.13 17.08
CA THR A 4 1.58 -4.80 17.06
C THR A 4 2.46 -4.69 15.83
N LEU A 5 2.04 -3.86 14.88
CA LEU A 5 2.78 -3.53 13.66
C LEU A 5 4.09 -2.82 14.02
N THR A 6 5.21 -3.26 13.43
CA THR A 6 6.44 -2.45 13.49
C THR A 6 6.29 -1.17 12.67
N SER A 7 7.07 -0.14 13.00
CA SER A 7 7.04 1.13 12.25
C SER A 7 7.37 0.94 10.77
N ARG A 8 8.25 -0.02 10.43
CA ARG A 8 8.62 -0.34 9.04
C ARG A 8 7.48 -1.03 8.29
N GLU A 9 6.79 -1.98 8.94
CA GLU A 9 5.61 -2.64 8.39
C GLU A 9 4.45 -1.65 8.17
N ARG A 10 4.23 -0.73 9.12
CA ARG A 10 3.22 0.32 8.97
C ARG A 10 3.55 1.24 7.79
N ALA A 11 4.81 1.65 7.64
CA ALA A 11 5.25 2.47 6.52
C ALA A 11 5.07 1.74 5.17
N ALA A 12 5.42 0.46 5.09
CA ALA A 12 5.24 -0.34 3.88
C ALA A 12 3.76 -0.47 3.49
N ALA A 13 2.89 -0.79 4.44
CA ALA A 13 1.47 -0.91 4.19
C ALA A 13 0.83 0.45 3.82
N GLN A 14 1.27 1.56 4.42
CA GLN A 14 0.84 2.91 4.02
C GLN A 14 1.29 3.29 2.60
N ALA A 15 2.53 2.98 2.23
CA ALA A 15 3.04 3.23 0.88
C ALA A 15 2.25 2.44 -0.18
N TYR A 16 1.94 1.16 0.10
CA TYR A 16 1.07 0.35 -0.75
C TYR A 16 -0.35 0.94 -0.88
N ILE A 17 -0.95 1.36 0.23
CA ILE A 17 -2.27 2.01 0.25
C ILE A 17 -2.27 3.26 -0.64
N ARG A 18 -1.27 4.13 -0.49
CA ARG A 18 -1.11 5.35 -1.28
C ARG A 18 -0.97 5.02 -2.77
N LEU A 19 -0.13 4.06 -3.12
CA LEU A 19 0.03 3.63 -4.51
C LEU A 19 -1.30 3.19 -5.13
N MET A 20 -2.08 2.38 -4.41
CA MET A 20 -3.40 1.92 -4.89
C MET A 20 -4.41 3.06 -5.04
N GLU A 21 -4.38 4.03 -4.13
CA GLU A 21 -5.26 5.20 -4.19
C GLU A 21 -4.88 6.13 -5.35
N THR A 22 -3.58 6.36 -5.58
CA THR A 22 -3.10 7.11 -6.75
C THR A 22 -3.44 6.39 -8.06
N ALA A 23 -3.22 5.08 -8.14
CA ALA A 23 -3.60 4.30 -9.32
C ALA A 23 -5.10 4.38 -9.60
N ARG A 24 -5.95 4.28 -8.57
CA ARG A 24 -7.39 4.44 -8.72
C ARG A 24 -7.76 5.83 -9.24
N ALA A 25 -7.17 6.90 -8.69
CA ALA A 25 -7.43 8.26 -9.13
C ALA A 25 -7.06 8.46 -10.60
N VAL A 26 -5.86 8.02 -11.00
CA VAL A 26 -5.37 8.11 -12.38
C VAL A 26 -6.24 7.33 -13.35
N LEU A 27 -6.67 6.12 -12.98
CA LEU A 27 -7.46 5.25 -13.86
C LEU A 27 -8.94 5.67 -13.96
N THR A 28 -9.46 6.40 -12.97
CA THR A 28 -10.86 6.84 -12.95
C THR A 28 -11.04 8.19 -13.64
N ASP A 29 -9.97 8.98 -13.76
CA ASP A 29 -9.98 10.26 -14.47
C ASP A 29 -9.31 10.13 -15.85
N PRO A 30 -10.09 10.16 -16.96
CA PRO A 30 -9.54 10.11 -18.31
C PRO A 30 -8.54 11.22 -18.62
N ALA A 31 -8.59 12.36 -17.92
CA ALA A 31 -7.62 13.45 -18.09
C ALA A 31 -6.25 13.10 -17.50
N LEU A 32 -6.20 12.24 -16.48
CA LEU A 32 -4.96 11.81 -15.83
C LEU A 32 -4.35 10.56 -16.50
N ALA A 33 -5.14 9.77 -17.21
CA ALA A 33 -4.69 8.53 -17.83
C ALA A 33 -3.47 8.70 -18.77
N PRO A 34 -3.38 9.74 -19.64
CA PRO A 34 -2.18 9.98 -20.45
C PRO A 34 -0.92 10.29 -19.62
N MET A 35 -1.10 10.76 -18.39
CA MET A 35 -0.03 11.15 -17.47
C MET A 35 0.26 10.08 -16.41
N ALA A 36 -0.23 8.85 -16.59
CA ALA A 36 -0.12 7.78 -15.61
C ALA A 36 1.33 7.54 -15.14
N VAL A 37 2.30 7.52 -16.06
CA VAL A 37 3.72 7.34 -15.72
C VAL A 37 4.20 8.44 -14.76
N VAL A 38 3.85 9.70 -15.01
CA VAL A 38 4.24 10.83 -14.17
C VAL A 38 3.65 10.71 -12.76
N HIS A 39 2.39 10.28 -12.66
CA HIS A 39 1.71 10.17 -11.37
C HIS A 39 2.07 8.91 -10.58
N LEU A 40 2.47 7.83 -11.24
CA LEU A 40 2.71 6.53 -10.59
C LEU A 40 4.19 6.26 -10.28
N SER A 41 5.13 6.91 -10.96
CA SER A 41 6.56 6.60 -10.78
C SER A 41 7.05 6.78 -9.33
N SER A 42 6.72 7.89 -8.66
CA SER A 42 7.13 8.10 -7.26
C SER A 42 6.44 7.14 -6.29
N PRO A 43 5.10 6.99 -6.31
CA PRO A 43 4.41 6.03 -5.45
C PRO A 43 4.89 4.58 -5.62
N MET A 44 5.26 4.16 -6.84
CA MET A 44 5.83 2.83 -7.09
C MET A 44 7.19 2.67 -6.42
N ALA A 45 8.11 3.61 -6.64
CA ALA A 45 9.45 3.58 -6.03
C ALA A 45 9.39 3.65 -4.49
N GLU A 46 8.47 4.45 -3.93
CA GLU A 46 8.23 4.54 -2.49
C GLU A 46 7.72 3.22 -1.91
N ALA A 47 6.78 2.57 -2.59
CA ALA A 47 6.25 1.27 -2.16
C ALA A 47 7.34 0.19 -2.19
N ASP A 48 8.11 0.10 -3.28
CA ASP A 48 9.20 -0.88 -3.41
C ASP A 48 10.25 -0.74 -2.31
N GLU A 49 10.68 0.50 -2.05
CA GLU A 49 11.68 0.76 -1.01
C GLU A 49 11.13 0.47 0.40
N ALA A 50 9.87 0.81 0.67
CA ALA A 50 9.24 0.53 1.94
C ALA A 50 9.08 -0.98 2.18
N LEU A 51 8.71 -1.75 1.15
CA LEU A 51 8.62 -3.21 1.19
C LEU A 51 9.99 -3.84 1.46
N ARG A 52 11.03 -3.36 0.77
CA ARG A 52 12.41 -3.82 0.97
C ARG A 52 12.88 -3.58 2.40
N ARG A 53 12.65 -2.37 2.93
CA ARG A 53 13.02 -2.00 4.32
C ARG A 53 12.26 -2.80 5.38
N ALA A 54 11.02 -3.20 5.09
CA ALA A 54 10.22 -4.03 5.98
C ALA A 54 10.53 -5.53 5.85
N GLY A 55 11.38 -5.94 4.90
CA GLY A 55 11.62 -7.37 4.60
C GLY A 55 10.39 -8.07 4.01
N LEU A 56 9.54 -7.32 3.31
CA LEU A 56 8.28 -7.79 2.73
C LEU A 56 8.35 -8.00 1.21
N SER A 57 9.50 -7.75 0.57
CA SER A 57 9.70 -8.07 -0.84
C SER A 57 9.47 -9.57 -1.07
N GLY A 58 8.49 -9.91 -1.94
CA GLY A 58 8.07 -11.30 -2.19
C GLY A 58 7.25 -11.95 -1.07
N ASN A 59 6.66 -11.16 -0.17
CA ASN A 59 5.76 -11.65 0.89
C ASN A 59 4.42 -10.89 0.91
N GLU A 60 3.67 -11.09 -0.17
CA GLU A 60 2.40 -10.42 -0.44
C GLU A 60 1.35 -10.79 0.60
N ALA A 61 1.30 -12.05 1.04
CA ALA A 61 0.34 -12.51 2.04
C ALA A 61 0.51 -11.78 3.39
N ARG A 62 1.75 -11.52 3.82
CA ARG A 62 1.99 -10.71 5.02
C ARG A 62 1.58 -9.26 4.77
N LEU A 63 2.02 -8.64 3.67
CA LEU A 63 1.65 -7.27 3.31
C LEU A 63 0.12 -7.06 3.33
N LEU A 64 -0.65 -7.94 2.69
CA LEU A 64 -2.11 -7.82 2.60
C LEU A 64 -2.77 -7.86 3.99
N ARG A 65 -2.29 -8.71 4.91
CA ARG A 65 -2.78 -8.70 6.30
C ARG A 65 -2.52 -7.37 7.01
N LEU A 66 -1.34 -6.78 6.80
CA LEU A 66 -0.99 -5.47 7.40
C LEU A 66 -1.87 -4.36 6.82
N VAL A 67 -2.13 -4.39 5.52
CA VAL A 67 -3.03 -3.44 4.83
C VAL A 67 -4.45 -3.57 5.36
N SER A 68 -4.97 -4.79 5.49
CA SER A 68 -6.29 -5.05 6.10
C SER A 68 -6.37 -4.52 7.53
N ALA A 69 -5.32 -4.76 8.34
CA ALA A 69 -5.25 -4.26 9.71
C ALA A 69 -5.21 -2.72 9.78
N LEU A 70 -4.61 -2.03 8.80
CA LEU A 70 -4.61 -0.57 8.74
C LEU A 70 -5.90 0.03 8.21
N ARG A 71 -6.61 -0.66 7.31
CA ARG A 71 -7.88 -0.19 6.75
C ARG A 71 -9.08 -0.47 7.67
N SER A 72 -8.99 -1.46 8.55
CA SER A 72 -10.00 -1.73 9.58
C SER A 72 -9.63 -1.01 10.88
N PRO A 73 -10.24 0.14 11.21
CA PRO A 73 -9.96 0.85 12.48
C PRO A 73 -10.25 -0.01 13.73
N ASP A 74 -11.13 -1.03 13.61
CA ASP A 74 -11.53 -1.93 14.71
C ASP A 74 -11.11 -3.41 14.54
N GLY A 75 -10.24 -3.74 13.57
CA GLY A 75 -9.68 -5.11 13.45
C GLY A 75 -10.68 -6.23 13.14
N THR A 76 -11.90 -5.92 12.69
CA THR A 76 -12.86 -6.96 12.26
C THR A 76 -12.70 -7.23 10.77
N VAL A 77 -12.27 -8.46 10.45
CA VAL A 77 -12.41 -9.04 9.10
C VAL A 77 -13.83 -9.59 9.05
N ARG A 78 -14.72 -8.97 8.27
CA ARG A 78 -16.08 -9.50 8.07
C ARG A 78 -16.01 -10.66 7.07
N PRO A 79 -16.72 -11.79 7.32
CA PRO A 79 -16.70 -12.98 6.46
C PRO A 79 -17.23 -12.71 5.05
#